data_AF-W9NL08-F1
#
_entry.id   AF-W9NL08-F1
#
_cell.length_a   1.000
_cell.length_b   1.000
_cell.length_c   1.000
_cell.angle_alpha   90.00
_cell.angle_beta   90.00
_cell.angle_gamma   90.00
#
_symmetry.space_group_name_H-M   'P 1'
#
loop_
_entity.id
_entity.type
_entity.pdbx_description
1 polymer ?
#
loop_
_entity_poly.entity_id
_entity_poly.type
_entity_poly.pdbx_seq_one_letter_code
_entity_poly.pdbx_strand_id
1 'polypeptide(L)'
;MASSREQPDFAVWANNLAYLLCVLYEKTSSPRDIDEAIHFAQEAVLATSERDPGYPARIYNLGLAFDLRFQQTGSTQDLLQAILSLRQAVSAAEPTDTCWLGKLDNLMDQLDSSFPIQFS
;
A
#
# COMPACT_ATOMS: atom_id res chain seq x y z
N MET A 1 4.88 -10.37 -28.65
CA MET A 1 5.34 -9.33 -27.71
C MET A 1 4.77 -9.72 -26.36
N ALA A 2 5.56 -10.34 -25.48
CA ALA A 2 5.10 -10.65 -24.13
C ALA A 2 4.80 -9.31 -23.46
N SER A 3 3.57 -9.14 -22.94
CA SER A 3 3.24 -7.93 -22.20
C SER A 3 4.20 -7.85 -21.00
N SER A 4 4.71 -6.67 -20.66
CA SER A 4 5.70 -6.49 -19.58
C SER A 4 5.26 -7.10 -18.24
N ARG A 5 3.95 -7.35 -18.08
CA ARG A 5 3.31 -8.02 -16.93
C ARG A 5 3.58 -9.53 -16.84
N GLU A 6 4.05 -10.18 -17.91
CA GLU A 6 4.39 -11.61 -17.93
C GLU A 6 5.85 -11.89 -17.57
N GLN A 7 6.66 -10.86 -17.29
CA GLN A 7 8.03 -11.04 -16.85
C GLN A 7 8.04 -11.53 -15.39
N PRO A 8 8.75 -12.63 -15.06
CA PRO A 8 8.72 -13.27 -13.74
C PRO A 8 9.02 -12.36 -12.54
N ASP A 9 9.66 -11.20 -12.78
CA ASP A 9 10.10 -10.28 -11.74
C ASP A 9 9.44 -8.89 -11.81
N PHE A 10 8.52 -8.64 -12.75
CA PHE A 10 7.89 -7.33 -12.91
C PHE A 10 7.24 -6.85 -11.61
N ALA A 11 6.51 -7.74 -10.92
CA ALA A 11 5.86 -7.43 -9.65
C ALA A 11 6.85 -7.01 -8.55
N VAL A 12 8.06 -7.58 -8.55
CA VAL A 12 9.11 -7.23 -7.58
C VAL A 12 9.67 -5.85 -7.88
N TRP A 13 10.04 -5.57 -9.13
CA TRP A 13 10.63 -4.27 -9.49
C TRP A 13 9.61 -3.14 -9.40
N ALA A 14 8.37 -3.36 -9.83
CA ALA A 14 7.28 -2.39 -9.69
C ALA A 14 7.03 -2.05 -8.21
N ASN A 15 7.00 -3.07 -7.33
CA ASN A 15 6.85 -2.85 -5.89
C ASN A 15 8.01 -2.04 -5.29
N ASN A 16 9.25 -2.37 -5.68
CA ASN A 16 10.43 -1.65 -5.17
C ASN A 16 10.45 -0.19 -5.67
N LEU A 17 10.08 0.04 -6.92
CA LEU A 17 9.95 1.37 -7.48
C LEU A 17 8.86 2.18 -6.74
N ALA A 18 7.69 1.58 -6.52
CA ALA A 18 6.61 2.21 -5.76
C ALA A 18 7.05 2.63 -4.35
N TYR A 19 7.77 1.76 -3.65
CA TYR A 19 8.32 2.07 -2.33
C TYR A 19 9.31 3.24 -2.37
N LEU A 20 10.25 3.23 -3.33
CA LEU A 20 11.23 4.32 -3.46
C LEU A 20 10.56 5.66 -3.82
N LEU A 21 9.48 5.64 -4.60
CA LEU A 21 8.67 6.81 -4.90
C LEU A 21 7.93 7.35 -3.68
N CYS A 22 7.45 6.48 -2.78
CA CYS A 22 6.90 6.90 -1.48
C CYS A 22 7.97 7.61 -0.63
N VAL A 23 9.18 7.04 -0.53
CA VAL A 23 10.29 7.66 0.20
C VAL A 23 10.72 8.98 -0.45
N LEU A 24 10.67 9.08 -1.78
CA LEU A 24 10.95 10.33 -2.47
C LEU A 24 9.87 11.37 -2.16
N TYR A 25 8.59 10.97 -2.19
CA TYR A 25 7.46 11.82 -1.87
C TYR A 25 7.55 12.41 -0.46
N GLU A 26 7.92 11.62 0.55
CA GLU A 26 8.13 12.12 1.92
C GLU A 26 9.16 13.27 1.97
N LYS A 27 10.14 13.28 1.05
CA LYS A 27 11.18 14.31 0.97
C LYS A 27 10.79 15.49 0.09
N THR A 28 10.04 15.25 -0.99
CA THR A 28 9.75 16.26 -2.03
C THR A 28 8.37 16.86 -1.90
N SER A 29 7.44 16.16 -1.25
CA SER A 29 5.99 16.43 -1.27
C SER A 29 5.42 16.59 -2.69
N SER A 30 6.07 15.99 -3.70
CA SER A 30 5.67 16.07 -5.11
C SER A 30 4.46 15.17 -5.38
N PRO A 31 3.30 15.72 -5.77
CA PRO A 31 2.11 14.90 -6.07
C PRO A 31 2.35 13.86 -7.16
N ARG A 32 3.25 14.16 -8.10
CA ARG A 32 3.63 13.23 -9.17
C ARG A 32 4.29 11.96 -8.62
N ASP A 33 5.14 12.10 -7.60
CA ASP A 33 5.89 10.98 -7.04
C ASP A 33 4.92 10.00 -6.36
N ILE A 34 3.94 10.52 -5.62
CA ILE A 34 2.94 9.67 -4.95
C ILE A 34 1.92 9.06 -5.92
N ASP A 35 1.51 9.78 -6.96
CA ASP A 35 0.64 9.23 -8.01
C ASP A 35 1.34 8.10 -8.78
N GLU A 36 2.63 8.26 -9.08
CA GLU A 36 3.45 7.23 -9.72
C GLU A 36 3.69 6.04 -8.78
N ALA A 37 3.88 6.28 -7.47
CA ALA A 37 3.97 5.22 -6.47
C ALA A 37 2.70 4.36 -6.42
N ILE A 38 1.52 5.00 -6.38
CA ILE A 38 0.23 4.29 -6.40
C ILE A 38 0.09 3.48 -7.68
N HIS A 39 0.42 4.05 -8.83
CA HIS A 39 0.36 3.36 -10.12
C HIS A 39 1.20 2.07 -10.12
N PHE A 40 2.48 2.15 -9.74
CA PHE A 40 3.35 0.98 -9.72
C PHE A 40 2.99 -0.02 -8.63
N ALA A 41 2.49 0.42 -7.48
CA ALA A 41 1.99 -0.49 -6.45
C ALA A 41 0.77 -1.27 -6.94
N GLN A 42 -0.16 -0.63 -7.66
CA GLN A 42 -1.31 -1.30 -8.29
C GLN A 42 -0.85 -2.33 -9.33
N GLU A 43 0.07 -1.96 -10.22
CA GLU A 43 0.61 -2.89 -11.22
C GLU A 43 1.33 -4.07 -10.57
N ALA A 44 2.06 -3.85 -9.48
CA ALA A 44 2.70 -4.93 -8.73
C ALA A 44 1.68 -5.91 -8.13
N VAL A 45 0.60 -5.40 -7.53
CA VAL A 45 -0.49 -6.23 -7.00
C VAL A 45 -1.17 -7.02 -8.13
N LEU A 46 -1.49 -6.36 -9.26
CA LEU A 46 -2.13 -7.02 -10.41
C LEU A 46 -1.27 -8.10 -11.06
N ALA A 47 0.05 -7.94 -11.04
CA ALA A 47 1.00 -8.92 -11.57
C ALA A 47 1.30 -10.07 -10.59
N THR A 48 0.69 -10.07 -9.41
CA THR A 48 0.94 -11.06 -8.35
C THR A 48 -0.25 -11.98 -8.14
N SER A 49 0.01 -13.30 -8.09
CA SER A 49 -1.00 -14.27 -7.66
C SER A 49 -1.31 -14.11 -6.17
N GLU A 50 -2.56 -14.23 -5.76
CA GLU A 50 -2.97 -14.18 -4.34
C GLU A 50 -2.30 -15.27 -3.48
N ARG A 51 -1.78 -16.33 -4.10
CA ARG A 51 -1.04 -17.42 -3.42
C ARG A 51 0.47 -17.17 -3.34
N ASP A 52 0.97 -16.09 -3.92
CA ASP A 52 2.39 -15.70 -3.84
C ASP A 52 2.69 -15.20 -2.40
N PRO A 53 3.73 -15.70 -1.72
CA PRO A 53 4.15 -15.21 -0.40
C PRO A 53 4.42 -13.69 -0.35
N GLY A 54 4.76 -13.07 -1.48
CA GLY A 54 4.96 -11.62 -1.60
C GLY A 54 3.68 -10.81 -1.77
N TYR A 55 2.52 -11.44 -2.00
CA TYR A 55 1.25 -10.75 -2.23
C TYR A 55 0.83 -9.82 -1.06
N PRO A 56 0.89 -10.23 0.22
CA PRO A 56 0.53 -9.36 1.33
C PRO A 56 1.39 -8.10 1.42
N ALA A 57 2.71 -8.24 1.18
CA ALA A 57 3.64 -7.12 1.21
C ALA A 57 3.38 -6.09 0.09
N ARG A 58 3.02 -6.56 -1.11
CA ARG A 58 2.70 -5.69 -2.25
C ARG A 58 1.41 -4.90 -2.00
N ILE A 59 0.37 -5.54 -1.45
CA ILE A 59 -0.86 -4.85 -1.06
C ILE A 59 -0.61 -3.86 0.09
N TYR A 60 0.21 -4.24 1.07
CA TYR A 60 0.59 -3.33 2.16
C TYR A 60 1.22 -2.03 1.61
N ASN A 61 2.14 -2.14 0.66
CA ASN A 61 2.77 -0.97 0.04
C ASN A 61 1.79 -0.11 -0.77
N LEU A 62 0.77 -0.72 -1.38
CA LEU A 62 -0.33 0.03 -2.01
C LEU A 62 -1.12 0.82 -0.96
N GLY A 63 -1.43 0.21 0.19
CA GLY A 63 -2.11 0.88 1.30
C GLY A 63 -1.30 2.06 1.84
N LEU A 64 0.02 1.87 2.02
CA LEU A 64 0.94 2.93 2.43
C LEU A 64 0.93 4.13 1.47
N ALA A 65 0.97 3.87 0.16
CA ALA A 65 0.98 4.93 -0.85
C ALA A 65 -0.33 5.76 -0.81
N PHE A 66 -1.48 5.11 -0.60
CA PHE A 66 -2.75 5.82 -0.41
C PHE A 66 -2.80 6.63 0.89
N ASP A 67 -2.28 6.09 1.99
CA ASP A 67 -2.21 6.81 3.27
C ASP A 67 -1.35 8.07 3.15
N LEU A 68 -0.16 7.95 2.55
CA LEU A 68 0.71 9.10 2.30
C LEU A 68 0.03 10.19 1.47
N ARG A 69 -0.73 9.82 0.43
CA ARG A 69 -1.50 10.79 -0.36
C ARG A 69 -2.66 11.40 0.43
N PHE A 70 -3.31 10.61 1.28
CA PHE A 70 -4.37 11.09 2.17
C PHE A 70 -3.85 12.15 3.14
N GLN A 71 -2.70 11.93 3.79
CA GLN A 71 -2.12 12.86 4.76
C GLN A 71 -1.91 14.27 4.18
N GLN A 72 -1.73 14.38 2.86
CA GLN A 72 -1.53 15.64 2.17
C GLN A 72 -2.81 16.23 1.56
N THR A 73 -3.67 15.38 1.01
CA THR A 73 -4.88 15.84 0.30
C THR A 73 -6.13 15.92 1.18
N GLY A 74 -6.15 15.20 2.31
CA GLY A 74 -7.35 14.98 3.11
C GLY A 74 -8.43 14.16 2.39
N SER A 75 -8.09 13.51 1.27
CA SER A 75 -9.05 12.75 0.45
C SER A 75 -9.54 11.51 1.19
N THR A 76 -10.80 11.53 1.63
CA THR A 76 -11.42 10.38 2.30
C THR A 76 -11.47 9.14 1.40
N GLN A 77 -11.46 9.31 0.08
CA GLN A 77 -11.34 8.21 -0.86
C GLN A 77 -10.00 7.48 -0.72
N ASP A 78 -8.91 8.22 -0.56
CA ASP A 78 -7.57 7.64 -0.40
C ASP A 78 -7.45 6.91 0.94
N LEU A 79 -8.01 7.48 2.00
CA LEU A 79 -8.09 6.80 3.29
C LEU A 79 -8.86 5.47 3.20
N LEU A 80 -10.00 5.45 2.49
CA LEU A 80 -10.75 4.21 2.29
C LEU A 80 -9.95 3.18 1.50
N GLN A 81 -9.22 3.60 0.46
CA GLN A 81 -8.36 2.68 -0.29
C GLN A 81 -7.21 2.15 0.57
N ALA A 82 -6.58 2.99 1.40
CA ALA A 82 -5.55 2.57 2.33
C ALA A 82 -6.07 1.49 3.29
N ILE A 83 -7.23 1.72 3.92
CA ILE A 83 -7.85 0.75 4.83
C ILE A 83 -8.20 -0.56 4.11
N LEU A 84 -8.79 -0.49 2.91
CA LEU A 84 -9.14 -1.68 2.14
C LEU A 84 -7.90 -2.50 1.77
N SER A 85 -6.85 -1.86 1.28
CA SER A 85 -5.58 -2.53 0.97
C SER A 85 -4.98 -3.16 2.23
N LEU A 86 -4.86 -2.41 3.34
CA LEU A 86 -4.30 -2.96 4.57
C LEU A 86 -5.10 -4.17 5.08
N ARG A 87 -6.43 -4.13 5.06
CA ARG A 87 -7.28 -5.28 5.41
C ARG A 87 -7.08 -6.48 4.50
N GLN A 88 -6.93 -6.26 3.20
CA GLN A 88 -6.63 -7.34 2.24
C GLN A 88 -5.25 -7.96 2.50
N ALA A 89 -4.24 -7.14 2.80
CA ALA A 89 -2.94 -7.63 3.24
C ALA A 89 -3.07 -8.50 4.49
N VAL A 90 -3.99 -8.16 5.42
CA VAL A 90 -4.27 -9.00 6.61
C VAL A 90 -4.82 -10.34 6.24
N SER A 91 -5.84 -10.33 5.40
CA SER A 91 -6.49 -11.56 5.01
C SER A 91 -5.56 -12.48 4.23
N ALA A 92 -4.56 -11.91 3.55
CA ALA A 92 -3.61 -12.65 2.72
C ALA A 92 -2.38 -13.14 3.48
N ALA A 93 -1.94 -12.44 4.53
CA ALA A 93 -0.90 -12.92 5.43
C ALA A 93 -1.52 -14.02 6.32
N GLU A 94 -1.10 -15.28 6.15
CA GLU A 94 -1.61 -16.36 7.00
C GLU A 94 -1.44 -16.02 8.49
N PRO A 95 -2.38 -16.39 9.39
CA PRO A 95 -2.37 -16.01 10.82
C PRO A 95 -1.12 -16.42 11.63
N THR A 96 -0.22 -17.20 11.03
CA THR A 96 1.01 -17.68 11.65
C THR A 96 2.15 -16.65 11.65
N ASP A 97 2.06 -15.58 10.83
CA ASP A 97 3.09 -14.53 10.75
C ASP A 97 2.87 -13.43 11.79
N THR A 98 3.17 -13.75 13.06
CA THR A 98 2.99 -12.92 14.26
C THR A 98 3.72 -11.56 14.22
N CYS A 99 4.71 -11.39 13.35
CA CYS A 99 5.52 -10.16 13.25
C CYS A 99 4.73 -8.99 12.63
N TRP A 100 3.76 -9.29 11.77
CA TRP A 100 3.03 -8.27 11.02
C TRP A 100 1.85 -7.67 11.80
N LEU A 101 1.25 -8.45 12.71
CA LEU A 101 0.22 -7.97 13.65
C LEU A 101 0.71 -6.79 14.52
N GLY A 102 1.96 -6.79 14.96
CA GLY A 102 2.50 -5.69 15.77
C GLY A 102 2.74 -4.38 15.00
N LYS A 103 2.94 -4.44 13.67
CA LYS A 103 3.01 -3.22 12.84
C LYS A 103 1.62 -2.65 12.55
N LEU A 104 0.60 -3.50 12.55
CA LEU A 104 -0.79 -3.13 12.31
C LEU A 104 -1.44 -2.43 13.48
N ASP A 105 -1.30 -2.96 14.70
CA ASP A 105 -1.94 -2.35 15.88
C ASP A 105 -1.47 -0.90 16.04
N ASN A 106 -0.18 -0.66 15.82
CA ASN A 106 0.40 0.69 15.85
C ASN A 106 -0.14 1.61 14.74
N LEU A 107 -0.42 1.10 13.54
CA LEU A 107 -0.98 1.89 12.44
C LEU A 107 -2.48 2.12 12.61
N MET A 108 -3.23 1.13 13.11
CA MET A 108 -4.65 1.25 13.39
C MET A 108 -4.89 2.27 14.51
N ASP A 109 -4.10 2.23 15.58
CA ASP A 109 -4.13 3.22 16.65
C ASP A 109 -3.73 4.62 16.14
N GLN A 110 -2.78 4.73 15.21
CA GLN A 110 -2.42 6.01 14.58
C GLN A 110 -3.55 6.59 13.71
N LEU A 111 -4.30 5.74 13.01
CA LEU A 111 -5.45 6.16 12.19
C LEU A 111 -6.66 6.53 13.07
N ASP A 112 -6.95 5.76 14.11
CA ASP A 112 -8.04 6.04 15.07
C ASP A 112 -7.75 7.30 15.90
N SER A 113 -6.50 7.51 16.34
CA SER A 113 -6.11 8.72 17.08
C SER A 113 -6.07 9.98 16.20
N SER A 114 -5.87 9.84 14.90
CA SER A 114 -5.90 10.96 13.95
C SER A 114 -7.33 11.40 13.60
N PHE A 115 -8.35 10.53 13.79
CA PHE A 115 -9.75 10.84 13.50
C PHE A 115 -10.72 10.17 14.49
N PRO A 116 -11.12 10.83 15.59
CA PRO A 116 -12.32 10.41 16.31
C PRO A 116 -13.51 10.65 15.37
N ILE A 117 -14.02 9.56 14.78
CA ILE A 117 -15.21 9.60 13.94
C ILE A 117 -16.38 10.07 14.82
N GLN A 118 -16.65 11.38 14.83
CA GLN A 118 -17.89 11.91 15.38
C GLN A 118 -18.98 11.63 14.35
N PHE A 119 -19.73 10.55 14.56
CA PHE A 119 -21.05 10.42 13.98
C PHE A 119 -21.95 11.51 14.61
N SER A 120 -22.43 12.44 13.79
CA SER A 120 -23.58 13.30 14.08
C SER A 120 -24.82 12.77 13.37
#